data_AF-A0A4Q6DVZ1-F1
#
_entry.id   AF-A0A4Q6DVZ1-F1
#
_cell.length_a   1.000
_cell.length_b   1.000
_cell.length_c   1.000
_cell.angle_alpha   90.00
_cell.angle_beta   90.00
_cell.angle_gamma   90.00
#
_symmetry.space_group_name_H-M   'P 1'
#
loop_
_entity.id
_entity.type
_entity.pdbx_description
1 polymer ?
#
loop_
_entity_poly.entity_id
_entity_poly.type
_entity_poly.pdbx_seq_one_letter_code
_entity_poly.pdbx_strand_id
1 'polypeptide(L)'
;MKPKNFIALAAFFAGLAPAFSFAAQPAQWKVALYGRSTDDSLSSSKTVGVAGIVHLTHELSSNLQARFFGGVLLETGSSSALFTNEFEPRSRLLMQEASLRWSFLKSFSLVGGVLDQRHHGSPLLVESGSFPAAMLAYDSGPGGFI
;
A
#
# COMPACT_ATOMS: atom_id res chain seq x y z
N MET A 1 -0.59 -27.44 21.12
CA MET A 1 0.25 -26.22 21.27
C MET A 1 -0.64 -25.00 21.06
N LYS A 2 -0.69 -24.06 22.01
CA LYS A 2 -1.63 -22.91 22.01
C LYS A 2 -0.93 -21.67 21.44
N PRO A 3 -1.49 -20.96 20.43
CA PRO A 3 -0.99 -19.66 20.03
C PRO A 3 -1.53 -18.60 21.01
N LYS A 4 -0.72 -18.25 22.01
CA LYS A 4 -0.86 -17.00 22.77
C LYS A 4 0.16 -16.03 22.18
N ASN A 5 -0.25 -14.79 21.90
CA ASN A 5 0.58 -13.56 21.78
C ASN A 5 0.36 -12.69 20.53
N PHE A 6 -0.60 -12.96 19.64
CA PHE A 6 -0.82 -12.06 18.50
C PHE A 6 -1.84 -10.92 18.74
N ILE A 7 -2.61 -10.97 19.83
CA ILE A 7 -3.68 -9.98 20.11
C ILE A 7 -3.13 -8.70 20.81
N ALA A 8 -1.94 -8.76 21.40
CA ALA A 8 -1.39 -7.64 22.17
C ALA A 8 -0.88 -6.47 21.30
N LEU A 9 -0.56 -6.70 20.02
CA LEU A 9 0.02 -5.65 19.16
C LEU A 9 -1.05 -4.68 18.61
N ALA A 10 -2.30 -5.14 18.44
CA ALA A 10 -3.40 -4.29 17.98
C ALA A 10 -3.90 -3.32 19.08
N ALA A 11 -3.73 -3.69 20.35
CA ALA A 11 -4.19 -2.88 21.48
C ALA A 11 -3.26 -1.69 21.80
N PHE A 12 -1.98 -1.76 21.43
CA PHE A 12 -1.02 -0.69 21.74
C PHE A 12 -1.20 0.55 20.86
N PHE A 13 -1.74 0.41 19.64
CA PHE A 13 -2.03 1.53 18.76
C PHE A 13 -3.38 2.21 19.03
N ALA A 14 -4.29 1.57 19.77
CA ALA A 14 -5.61 2.13 20.07
C ALA A 14 -5.60 3.15 21.23
N GLY A 15 -4.52 3.26 22.00
CA GLY A 15 -4.46 4.04 23.24
C GLY A 15 -3.98 5.50 23.12
N LEU A 16 -3.56 5.95 21.93
CA LEU A 16 -2.92 7.27 21.74
C LEU A 16 -3.64 8.19 20.73
N ALA A 17 -4.90 7.90 20.39
CA ALA A 17 -5.69 8.77 19.53
C ALA A 17 -6.49 9.77 20.39
N PRO A 18 -6.09 11.05 20.51
CA PRO A 18 -7.03 12.10 20.89
C PRO A 18 -8.24 12.08 19.94
N ALA A 19 -9.42 12.35 20.50
CA ALA A 19 -10.70 12.37 19.81
C ALA A 19 -10.77 13.50 18.76
N PHE A 20 -10.14 13.28 17.62
CA PHE A 20 -10.31 14.09 16.43
C PHE A 20 -11.50 13.50 15.65
N SER A 21 -12.69 14.02 15.90
CA SER A 21 -13.88 13.72 15.07
C SER A 21 -13.79 14.46 13.74
N PHE A 22 -12.95 13.94 12.84
CA PHE A 22 -13.00 14.26 11.42
C PHE A 22 -13.68 13.11 10.68
N ALA A 23 -14.46 13.43 9.67
CA ALA A 23 -15.16 12.46 8.85
C ALA A 23 -14.13 11.56 8.15
N ALA A 24 -13.93 10.35 8.67
CA ALA A 24 -13.14 9.34 7.98
C ALA A 24 -13.81 9.06 6.63
N GLN A 25 -13.10 9.30 5.53
CA GLN A 25 -13.56 8.81 4.24
C GLN A 25 -13.65 7.27 4.31
N PRO A 26 -14.64 6.66 3.64
CA PRO A 26 -14.83 5.22 3.72
C PRO A 26 -13.57 4.50 3.26
N ALA A 27 -13.06 3.61 4.11
CA ALA A 27 -11.96 2.72 3.78
C ALA A 27 -12.30 1.95 2.49
N GLN A 28 -11.47 2.10 1.47
CA GLN A 28 -11.61 1.33 0.23
C GLN A 28 -10.80 0.05 0.38
N TRP A 29 -11.43 -1.08 0.17
CA TRP A 29 -10.76 -2.37 0.24
C TRP A 29 -11.19 -3.25 -0.91
N LYS A 30 -10.26 -4.08 -1.39
CA LYS A 30 -10.49 -5.03 -2.46
C LYS A 30 -9.87 -6.36 -2.08
N VAL A 31 -10.64 -7.42 -2.22
CA VAL A 31 -10.16 -8.80 -2.08
C VAL A 31 -10.34 -9.49 -3.42
N ALA A 32 -9.33 -10.26 -3.84
CA ALA A 32 -9.36 -11.04 -5.05
C ALA A 32 -8.84 -12.45 -4.78
N LEU A 33 -9.53 -13.43 -5.35
CA LEU A 33 -9.04 -14.79 -5.51
C LEU A 33 -8.62 -14.96 -6.97
N TYR A 34 -7.44 -15.51 -7.22
CA TYR A 34 -6.96 -15.76 -8.57
C TYR A 34 -6.23 -17.11 -8.67
N GLY A 35 -6.18 -17.64 -9.87
CA GLY A 35 -5.39 -18.81 -10.23
C GLY A 35 -4.49 -18.49 -11.41
N ARG A 36 -3.27 -18.99 -11.38
CA ARG A 36 -2.31 -18.89 -12.48
C ARG A 36 -1.77 -20.28 -12.79
N SER A 37 -1.81 -20.64 -14.07
CA SER A 37 -1.16 -21.84 -14.59
C SER A 37 -0.19 -21.39 -15.67
N THR A 38 1.07 -21.80 -15.53
CA THR A 38 2.14 -21.54 -16.50
C THR A 38 2.77 -22.87 -16.83
N ASP A 39 2.86 -23.20 -18.11
CA ASP A 39 3.47 -24.44 -18.58
C ASP A 39 4.26 -24.10 -19.85
N ASP A 40 5.59 -24.17 -19.75
CA ASP A 40 6.51 -23.95 -20.86
C ASP A 40 7.64 -24.99 -20.83
N SER A 41 8.54 -24.95 -21.82
CA SER A 41 9.60 -25.95 -21.96
C SER A 41 10.62 -25.97 -20.80
N LEU A 42 10.63 -24.94 -19.93
CA LEU A 42 11.63 -24.74 -18.87
C LEU A 42 11.01 -24.61 -17.47
N SER A 43 9.69 -24.44 -17.38
CA SER A 43 8.96 -24.12 -16.16
C SER A 43 7.52 -24.63 -16.22
N SER A 44 7.08 -25.27 -15.14
CA SER A 44 5.68 -25.63 -14.92
C SER A 44 5.25 -25.18 -13.53
N SER A 45 4.21 -24.35 -13.44
CA SER A 45 3.70 -23.82 -12.19
C SER A 45 2.18 -23.74 -12.18
N LYS A 46 1.61 -24.14 -11.05
CA LYS A 46 0.19 -24.00 -10.75
C LYS A 46 0.07 -23.31 -9.40
N THR A 47 -0.49 -22.11 -9.41
CA THR A 47 -0.63 -21.26 -8.22
C THR A 47 -2.08 -20.83 -8.05
N VAL A 48 -2.54 -20.85 -6.80
CA VAL A 48 -3.78 -20.19 -6.38
C VAL A 48 -3.39 -19.14 -5.35
N GLY A 49 -3.95 -17.95 -5.47
CA GLY A 49 -3.60 -16.82 -4.63
C GLY A 49 -4.82 -16.05 -4.14
N VAL A 50 -4.70 -15.51 -2.94
CA VAL A 50 -5.60 -14.51 -2.39
C VAL A 50 -4.83 -13.21 -2.24
N ALA A 51 -5.38 -12.13 -2.79
CA ALA A 51 -4.87 -10.79 -2.63
C ALA A 51 -5.88 -9.96 -1.85
N GLY A 52 -5.42 -9.25 -0.83
CA GLY A 52 -6.18 -8.25 -0.10
C GLY A 52 -5.46 -6.91 -0.18
N ILE A 53 -6.16 -5.85 -0.58
CA ILE A 53 -5.60 -4.50 -0.67
C ILE A 53 -6.52 -3.56 0.09
N VAL A 54 -5.93 -2.63 0.84
CA VAL A 54 -6.63 -1.59 1.58
C VAL A 54 -6.04 -0.24 1.24
N HIS A 55 -6.91 0.72 0.98
CA HIS A 55 -6.61 2.12 0.79
C HIS A 55 -7.42 2.93 1.80
N LEU A 56 -6.70 3.60 2.69
CA LEU A 56 -7.25 4.47 3.72
C LEU A 56 -6.81 5.89 3.46
N THR A 57 -7.77 6.81 3.49
CA THR A 57 -7.52 8.25 3.52
C THR A 57 -8.27 8.80 4.71
N HIS A 58 -7.56 9.45 5.63
CA HIS A 58 -8.12 10.01 6.84
C HIS A 58 -7.71 11.46 7.00
N GLU A 59 -8.68 12.36 7.05
CA GLU A 59 -8.44 13.76 7.40
C GLU A 59 -8.18 13.83 8.90
N LEU A 60 -6.95 14.14 9.31
CA LEU A 60 -6.58 14.36 10.71
C LEU A 60 -6.93 15.77 11.17
N SER A 61 -7.00 16.73 10.24
CA SER A 61 -7.48 18.10 10.42
C SER A 61 -7.89 18.71 9.08
N SER A 62 -8.40 19.95 9.08
CA SER A 62 -8.72 20.68 7.84
C SER A 62 -7.52 20.94 6.92
N ASN A 63 -6.30 20.77 7.44
CA ASN A 63 -5.06 20.97 6.72
C ASN A 63 -4.12 19.77 6.77
N LEU A 64 -4.50 18.65 7.39
CA LEU A 64 -3.64 17.48 7.54
C LEU A 64 -4.41 16.21 7.16
N GLN A 65 -3.88 15.48 6.19
CA GLN A 65 -4.44 14.23 5.70
C GLN A 65 -3.41 13.12 5.88
N ALA A 66 -3.84 11.98 6.39
CA ALA A 66 -3.06 10.75 6.40
C ALA A 66 -3.57 9.81 5.30
N ARG A 67 -2.64 9.15 4.62
CA ARG A 67 -2.95 8.17 3.59
C ARG A 67 -2.13 6.91 3.79
N PHE A 68 -2.81 5.78 3.67
CA PHE A 68 -2.20 4.45 3.74
C PHE A 68 -2.69 3.60 2.58
N PHE A 69 -1.75 2.96 1.89
CA PHE A 69 -2.04 2.03 0.83
C PHE A 69 -1.14 0.80 0.95
N GLY A 70 -1.77 -0.34 1.19
CA GLY A 70 -1.06 -1.58 1.43
C GLY A 70 -1.94 -2.79 1.24
N GLY A 71 -1.38 -3.96 1.47
CA GLY A 71 -2.08 -5.21 1.25
C GLY A 71 -1.29 -6.44 1.62
N VAL A 72 -1.88 -7.57 1.34
CA VAL A 72 -1.33 -8.90 1.55
C VAL A 72 -1.54 -9.71 0.29
N LEU A 73 -0.54 -10.50 -0.06
CA LEU A 73 -0.60 -11.49 -1.13
C LEU A 73 -0.23 -12.83 -0.52
N LEU A 74 -1.13 -13.80 -0.62
CA LEU A 74 -0.93 -15.15 -0.12
C LEU A 74 -1.12 -16.11 -1.29
N GLU A 75 -0.03 -16.73 -1.72
CA GLU A 75 -0.05 -17.73 -2.78
C GLU A 75 0.31 -19.11 -2.24
N THR A 76 -0.33 -20.13 -2.80
CA THR A 76 -0.02 -21.53 -2.58
C THR A 76 -0.06 -22.30 -3.90
N GLY A 77 0.71 -23.37 -4.00
CA GLY A 77 0.80 -24.16 -5.22
C GLY A 77 2.11 -24.91 -5.36
N SER A 78 2.37 -25.39 -6.56
CA SER A 78 3.61 -26.07 -6.92
C SER A 78 4.28 -25.34 -8.08
N SER A 79 5.59 -25.20 -8.01
CA SER A 79 6.43 -24.67 -9.08
C SER A 79 7.60 -25.62 -9.31
N SER A 80 7.87 -25.94 -10.57
CA SER A 80 9.04 -26.68 -11.01
C SER A 80 9.69 -25.88 -12.13
N ALA A 81 10.85 -25.31 -11.86
CA ALA A 81 11.62 -24.55 -12.84
C ALA A 81 13.10 -24.93 -12.71
N LEU A 82 13.78 -25.04 -13.85
CA LEU A 82 15.18 -25.49 -13.88
C LEU A 82 16.18 -24.37 -13.60
N PHE A 83 15.79 -23.10 -13.83
CA PHE A 83 16.72 -21.96 -13.83
C PHE A 83 16.21 -20.69 -13.13
N THR A 84 14.91 -20.55 -12.83
CA THR A 84 14.34 -19.32 -12.26
C THR A 84 13.32 -19.63 -11.15
N ASN A 85 13.19 -18.74 -10.16
CA ASN A 85 12.18 -18.84 -9.08
C ASN A 85 11.04 -17.82 -9.28
N GLU A 86 10.78 -17.42 -10.51
CA GLU A 86 9.82 -16.37 -10.84
C GLU A 86 8.35 -16.81 -10.67
N PHE A 87 8.10 -18.13 -10.77
CA PHE A 87 6.78 -18.74 -10.63
C PHE A 87 6.55 -19.43 -9.29
N GLU A 88 7.49 -19.31 -8.36
CA GLU A 88 7.35 -19.83 -7.01
C GLU A 88 6.22 -19.09 -6.27
N PRO A 89 5.29 -19.79 -5.60
CA PRO A 89 4.25 -19.14 -4.79
C PRO A 89 4.87 -18.26 -3.71
N ARG A 90 4.42 -17.00 -3.60
CA ARG A 90 4.93 -16.07 -2.58
C ARG A 90 3.84 -15.61 -1.64
N SER A 91 4.17 -15.60 -0.35
CA SER A 91 3.41 -14.89 0.67
C SER A 91 4.15 -13.60 1.03
N ARG A 92 3.56 -12.44 0.76
CA ARG A 92 4.19 -11.14 1.04
C ARG A 92 3.20 -10.10 1.53
N LEU A 93 3.68 -9.22 2.40
CA LEU A 93 3.01 -7.97 2.74
C LEU A 93 3.44 -6.91 1.74
N LEU A 94 2.49 -6.09 1.32
CA LEU A 94 2.69 -5.00 0.37
C LEU A 94 2.44 -3.69 1.11
N MET A 95 3.43 -2.79 1.11
CA MET A 95 3.24 -1.42 1.56
C MET A 95 3.62 -0.51 0.40
N GLN A 96 2.62 0.10 -0.22
CA GLN A 96 2.81 0.99 -1.37
C GLN A 96 2.90 2.45 -0.91
N GLU A 97 2.11 2.84 0.08
CA GLU A 97 2.11 4.21 0.57
C GLU A 97 1.80 4.27 2.07
N ALA A 98 2.52 5.14 2.78
CA ALA A 98 2.21 5.57 4.13
C ALA A 98 2.67 7.02 4.25
N SER A 99 1.76 7.97 4.04
CA SER A 99 2.07 9.38 3.84
C SER A 99 1.21 10.30 4.69
N LEU A 100 1.76 11.47 5.01
CA LEU A 100 1.05 12.60 5.59
C LEU A 100 1.14 13.78 4.63
N ARG A 101 0.00 14.40 4.33
CA ARG A 101 -0.11 15.62 3.53
C ARG A 101 -0.54 16.78 4.42
N TRP A 102 0.29 17.81 4.52
CA TRP A 102 0.01 19.03 5.25
C TRP A 102 -0.16 20.22 4.30
N SER A 103 -1.35 20.79 4.26
CA SER A 103 -1.74 21.94 3.42
C SER A 103 -1.66 23.25 4.23
N PHE A 104 -0.48 23.87 4.26
CA PHE A 104 -0.27 25.09 5.05
C PHE A 104 -0.76 26.37 4.34
N LEU A 105 -0.95 26.33 3.02
CA LEU A 105 -1.59 27.38 2.23
C LEU A 105 -2.58 26.73 1.25
N LYS A 106 -3.55 27.51 0.74
CA LYS A 106 -4.53 26.99 -0.24
C LYS A 106 -3.88 26.38 -1.49
N SER A 107 -2.68 26.83 -1.85
CA SER A 107 -1.96 26.38 -3.04
C SER A 107 -0.69 25.60 -2.74
N PHE A 108 -0.35 25.36 -1.47
CA PHE A 108 0.87 24.63 -1.12
C PHE A 108 0.58 23.53 -0.13
N SER A 109 1.08 22.34 -0.44
CA SER A 109 1.05 21.20 0.47
C SER A 109 2.39 20.51 0.53
N LEU A 110 2.76 20.06 1.73
CA LEU A 110 3.93 19.23 1.98
C LEU A 110 3.46 17.79 2.18
N VAL A 111 3.98 16.85 1.41
CA VAL A 111 3.70 15.43 1.55
C VAL A 111 4.97 14.74 2.03
N GLY A 112 4.90 13.95 3.09
CA GLY A 112 6.05 13.21 3.62
C GLY A 112 5.68 11.81 4.07
N GLY A 113 6.60 10.86 3.92
CA GLY A 113 6.43 9.48 4.34
C GLY A 113 7.02 8.49 3.35
N VAL A 114 6.44 7.30 3.27
CA VAL A 114 6.74 6.33 2.22
C VAL A 114 5.79 6.59 1.05
N LEU A 115 6.33 7.03 -0.08
CA LEU A 115 5.56 7.49 -1.23
C LEU A 115 5.62 6.47 -2.39
N ASP A 116 4.48 6.25 -3.06
CA ASP A 116 4.42 5.45 -4.30
C ASP A 116 4.77 6.33 -5.50
N GLN A 117 5.82 5.96 -6.25
CA GLN A 117 6.26 6.68 -7.46
C GLN A 117 5.14 6.91 -8.48
N ARG A 118 4.21 5.96 -8.62
CA ARG A 118 3.10 6.06 -9.59
C ARG A 118 2.11 7.17 -9.26
N HIS A 119 1.97 7.53 -7.99
CA HIS A 119 0.98 8.52 -7.54
C HIS A 119 1.52 9.95 -7.53
N HIS A 120 2.85 10.12 -7.57
CA HIS A 120 3.51 11.41 -7.39
C HIS A 120 4.24 11.91 -8.64
N GLY A 121 3.96 11.33 -9.81
CA GLY A 121 4.48 11.82 -11.10
C GLY A 121 6.01 11.81 -11.22
N SER A 122 6.71 11.08 -10.34
CA SER A 122 8.16 11.05 -10.31
C SER A 122 8.67 10.08 -11.38
N PRO A 123 9.39 10.55 -12.42
CA PRO A 123 9.89 9.72 -13.51
C PRO A 123 11.18 8.99 -13.11
N LEU A 124 11.29 8.55 -11.86
CA LEU A 124 12.37 7.65 -11.48
C LEU A 124 12.13 6.33 -12.22
N LEU A 125 13.11 5.91 -13.02
CA LEU A 125 13.14 4.71 -13.88
C LEU A 125 13.04 3.38 -13.09
N VAL A 126 12.47 3.41 -11.88
CA VAL A 126 12.35 2.26 -11.00
C VAL A 126 10.90 1.80 -11.04
N GLU A 127 10.73 0.54 -11.40
CA GLU A 127 9.46 -0.14 -11.52
C GLU A 127 8.70 -0.11 -10.18
N SER A 128 7.70 0.77 -10.03
CA SER A 128 6.72 0.76 -8.92
C SER A 128 7.31 0.60 -7.50
N GLY A 129 8.36 1.37 -7.19
CA GLY A 129 9.00 1.32 -5.86
C GLY A 129 8.41 2.32 -4.87
N SER A 130 8.10 1.88 -3.66
CA SER A 130 7.82 2.77 -2.52
C SER A 130 9.14 3.24 -1.91
N PHE A 131 9.30 4.53 -1.63
CA PHE A 131 10.53 5.08 -1.06
C PHE A 131 10.24 6.17 -0.03
N PRO A 132 11.08 6.29 1.03
CA PRO A 132 10.95 7.37 1.99
C PRO A 132 11.31 8.69 1.31
N ALA A 133 10.37 9.63 1.31
CA ALA A 133 10.53 10.92 0.64
C ALA A 133 9.66 12.00 1.27
N ALA A 134 10.00 13.24 0.92
CA ALA A 134 9.17 14.40 1.15
C ALA A 134 9.08 15.22 -0.14
N MET A 135 7.91 15.75 -0.44
CA MET A 135 7.60 16.49 -1.65
C MET A 135 6.79 17.74 -1.31
N LEU A 136 7.18 18.87 -1.88
CA LEU A 136 6.37 20.07 -1.87
C LEU A 136 5.54 20.09 -3.14
N ALA A 137 4.22 20.08 -3.00
CA ALA A 137 3.27 20.17 -4.10
C ALA A 137 2.63 21.57 -4.13
N TYR A 138 2.61 22.16 -5.32
CA TYR A 138 1.89 23.39 -5.61
C TYR A 138 0.60 23.04 -6.36
N ASP A 139 -0.54 23.44 -5.81
CA ASP A 139 -1.87 23.19 -6.39
C ASP A 139 -2.42 24.53 -6.89
N SER A 140 -2.46 24.71 -8.22
CA SER A 140 -2.80 25.99 -8.84
C SER A 140 -4.32 26.26 -8.92
N GLY A 141 -5.15 25.46 -8.25
CA GLY A 141 -6.61 25.56 -8.31
C GLY A 141 -7.24 24.46 -9.18
N PRO A 142 -8.58 24.45 -9.31
CA PRO A 142 -9.32 23.28 -9.78
C PRO A 142 -8.98 22.96 -11.24
N GLY A 143 -8.06 21.99 -11.43
CA GLY A 143 -7.64 21.49 -12.73
C GLY A 143 -6.12 21.40 -12.97
N GLY A 144 -5.26 21.80 -12.03
CA GLY A 144 -3.80 21.79 -12.24
C GLY A 144 -3.07 20.67 -11.50
N PHE A 145 -2.91 19.50 -12.13
CA PHE A 145 -1.72 18.68 -11.89
C PHE A 145 -0.69 19.08 -12.96
N ILE A 146 0.41 19.71 -12.56
CA ILE A 146 1.65 19.77 -13.35
C ILE A 146 2.65 18.86 -12.65
#